data_AF-A0A4Q3XQ71-F1
#
_entry.id   AF-A0A4Q3XQ71-F1
#
_cell.length_a   1.000
_cell.length_b   1.000
_cell.length_c   1.000
_cell.angle_alpha   90.00
_cell.angle_beta   90.00
_cell.angle_gamma   90.00
#
_symmetry.space_group_name_H-M   'P 1'
#
loop_
_entity.id
_entity.type
_entity.pdbx_description
1 polymer ?
#
loop_
_entity_poly.entity_id
_entity_poly.type
_entity_poly.pdbx_seq_one_letter_code
_entity_poly.pdbx_strand_id
1 'polypeptide(L)' 'YYVTKKNPRNHTEKFTFRKYDPVARKHVEFKEAKIK' A
#
# COMPACT_ATOMS: atom_id res chain seq x y z
N TYR A 1 10.33 -5.85 -1.40
CA TYR A 1 9.13 -5.06 -1.03
C TYR A 1 8.61 -4.35 -2.27
N TYR A 2 7.30 -4.35 -2.51
CA TYR A 2 6.70 -3.63 -3.64
C TYR A 2 6.60 -2.14 -3.29
N VAL A 3 7.37 -1.31 -3.98
CA VAL A 3 7.40 0.14 -3.76
C VAL A 3 6.73 0.83 -4.93
N THR A 4 5.66 1.58 -4.65
CA THR A 4 4.98 2.43 -5.63
C THR A 4 5.23 3.89 -5.26
N LYS A 5 5.72 4.69 -6.20
CA LYS A 5 5.95 6.13 -6.01
C LYS A 5 4.69 6.89 -6.42
N LYS A 6 4.07 7.63 -5.49
CA LYS A 6 2.92 8.50 -5.78
C LYS A 6 3.34 9.96 -5.96
N ASN A 7 2.57 10.70 -6.76
CA ASN A 7 2.67 12.16 -6.82
C ASN A 7 1.80 12.78 -5.72
N PRO A 8 2.39 13.37 -4.66
CA PRO A 8 1.65 13.88 -3.50
C PRO A 8 0.79 15.12 -3.81
N ARG A 9 0.94 15.74 -5.00
CA ARG A 9 0.12 16.91 -5.40
C ARG A 9 -1.29 16.56 -5.86
N ASN A 10 -1.49 15.41 -6.51
CA ASN A 10 -2.79 15.02 -7.09
C ASN A 10 -3.58 14.06 -6.20
N HIS A 11 -2.93 13.37 -5.26
CA HIS A 11 -3.57 12.37 -4.40
C HIS A 11 -3.24 12.66 -2.93
N THR A 12 -4.11 13.44 -2.31
CA THR A 12 -4.01 13.88 -0.90
C THR A 12 -4.23 12.72 0.08
N GLU A 13 -5.03 11.72 -0.30
CA GLU A 13 -5.39 10.60 0.56
C GLU A 13 -4.39 9.43 0.47
N LYS A 14 -4.44 8.56 1.49
CA LYS A 14 -3.66 7.31 1.52
C LYS A 14 -4.44 6.24 0.77
N PHE A 15 -3.78 5.58 -0.17
CA PHE A 15 -4.41 4.46 -0.86
C PHE A 15 -4.50 3.25 0.07
N THR A 16 -5.67 2.60 0.06
CA THR A 16 -5.88 1.29 0.66
C THR A 16 -6.09 0.28 -0.47
N PHE A 17 -5.23 -0.73 -0.54
CA PHE A 17 -5.31 -1.77 -1.56
C PHE A 17 -5.39 -3.13 -0.90
N ARG A 18 -6.29 -4.01 -1.36
CA ARG A 18 -6.25 -5.42 -0.94
C ARG A 18 -5.20 -6.13 -1.77
N LYS A 19 -4.14 -6.63 -1.12
CA LYS A 19 -3.08 -7.42 -1.77
C LYS A 19 -3.01 -8.81 -1.15
N TYR A 20 -2.65 -9.79 -1.96
CA TYR A 20 -2.40 -11.14 -1.46
C TYR A 20 -1.11 -11.15 -0.64
N ASP A 21 -1.22 -11.57 0.62
CA ASP A 21 -0.07 -11.79 1.48
C ASP A 21 0.32 -13.27 1.42
N PRO A 22 1.49 -13.63 0.85
CA PRO A 22 1.92 -15.02 0.74
C PRO A 22 2.27 -15.65 2.11
N VAL A 23 2.55 -14.85 3.13
CA VAL A 23 2.86 -15.31 4.49
C VAL A 23 1.56 -15.65 5.22
N ALA A 24 0.56 -14.78 5.13
CA ALA A 24 -0.75 -14.99 5.75
C ALA A 24 -1.74 -15.79 4.87
N ARG A 25 -1.35 -16.10 3.63
CA ARG A 25 -2.13 -16.80 2.58
C ARG A 25 -3.54 -16.25 2.33
N LYS A 26 -3.73 -14.94 2.55
CA LYS A 26 -5.03 -14.26 2.39
C LYS A 26 -4.85 -12.85 1.83
N HIS A 27 -5.94 -12.30 1.28
CA HIS A 27 -5.95 -10.91 0.84
C HIS A 27 -6.10 -9.98 2.03
N VAL A 28 -5.02 -9.27 2.34
CA VAL A 28 -4.93 -8.31 3.46
C VAL A 28 -5.01 -6.89 2.93
N GLU A 29 -5.59 -5.99 3.72
CA GLU A 29 -5.64 -4.56 3.41
C GLU A 29 -4.25 -3.94 3.62
N PHE A 30 -3.64 -3.46 2.54
CA PHE A 30 -2.37 -2.77 2.53
C PHE A 30 -2.63 -1.27 2.63
N LYS A 31 -2.26 -0.68 3.77
CA LYS A 31 -2.31 0.78 4.00
C LYS A 31 -0.91 1.34 3.77
N GLU A 32 -0.80 2.39 2.95
CA GLU A 32 0.48 3.11 2.77
C GLU A 32 1.02 3.61 4.13
N ALA A 33 2.15 3.04 4.56
CA ALA A 33 2.93 3.52 5.69
C ALA A 33 4.09 4.40 5.18
N LYS A 34 4.51 5.37 5.99
CA LYS A 34 5.67 6.21 5.68
C LYS A 34 6.93 5.33 5.78
N ILE A 35 7.65 5.18 4.67
CA ILE A 35 9.00 4.59 4.71
C ILE A 35 9.88 5.57 5.49
N LYS A 36 10.58 5.09 6.52
CA LYS A 36 11.55 5.87 7.30
C LYS A 36 12.82 6.10 6.49
#